data_AF-A0A960I1A4-F1
#
_entry.id   AF-A0A960I1A4-F1
#
_cell.length_a   1.000
_cell.length_b   1.000
_cell.length_c   1.000
_cell.angle_alpha   90.00
_cell.angle_beta   90.00
_cell.angle_gamma   90.00
#
_symmetry.space_group_name_H-M   'P 1'
#
loop_
_entity.id
_entity.type
_entity.pdbx_description
1 polymer ?
#
loop_
_entity_poly.entity_id
_entity_poly.type
_entity_poly.pdbx_seq_one_letter_code
_entity_poly.pdbx_strand_id
1 'polypeptide(L)' 'MAHLPPVGWADVATKTDLDHLERVLRADLRAEIAGLRAEFHQSFGAFRDEIHADRRAAQRQMLFVLVVAFVSLLVAVATS' A
#
# COMPACT_ATOMS: atom_id res chain seq x y z
N MET A 1 -41.02 -18.43 40.87
CA MET A 1 -40.06 -19.46 40.44
C MET A 1 -39.11 -18.79 39.47
N ALA A 2 -37.88 -18.46 39.91
CA ALA A 2 -36.86 -17.93 39.00
C ALA A 2 -36.48 -19.05 38.03
N HIS A 3 -36.75 -18.86 36.73
CA HIS A 3 -36.29 -19.76 35.68
C HIS A 3 -34.77 -19.64 35.60
N LEU A 4 -34.06 -20.62 36.16
CA LEU A 4 -32.62 -20.74 35.98
C LEU A 4 -32.37 -21.22 34.54
N PRO A 5 -31.50 -20.55 33.76
CA PRO A 5 -31.09 -21.06 32.46
C PRO A 5 -30.37 -22.41 32.62
N PRO A 6 -30.35 -23.26 31.57
CA PRO A 6 -29.78 -24.61 31.61
C PRO A 6 -28.24 -24.67 31.82
N VAL A 7 -27.58 -23.50 31.88
CA VAL A 7 -26.15 -23.33 32.17
C VAL A 7 -25.97 -22.51 33.44
N GLY A 8 -24.87 -22.69 34.17
CA GLY A 8 -24.63 -21.94 35.40
C GLY A 8 -24.54 -20.44 35.10
N TRP A 9 -25.07 -19.59 35.99
CA TRP A 9 -24.86 -18.13 35.88
C TRP A 9 -23.38 -17.74 35.90
N ALA A 10 -22.52 -18.63 36.41
CA ALA A 10 -21.07 -18.51 36.37
C ALA A 10 -20.48 -18.62 34.94
N ASP A 11 -21.19 -19.27 34.02
CA ASP A 11 -20.76 -19.44 32.62
C ASP A 11 -21.20 -18.27 31.73
N VAL A 12 -22.05 -17.37 32.24
CA VAL A 12 -22.49 -16.18 31.52
C VAL A 12 -21.43 -15.10 31.65
N ALA A 13 -20.92 -14.62 30.51
CA ALA A 13 -19.95 -13.52 30.47
C ALA A 13 -20.45 -12.32 31.29
N THR A 14 -19.59 -11.84 32.18
CA THR A 14 -19.90 -10.67 33.00
C THR A 14 -19.81 -9.40 32.17
N LYS A 15 -20.40 -8.32 32.68
CA LYS A 15 -20.24 -6.99 32.08
C LYS A 15 -18.76 -6.59 31.95
N THR A 16 -17.94 -6.97 32.93
CA THR A 16 -16.49 -6.69 32.91
C THR A 16 -15.78 -7.43 31.77
N ASP A 17 -16.19 -8.67 31.47
CA ASP A 17 -15.64 -9.44 30.35
C ASP A 17 -15.98 -8.78 29.02
N LEU A 18 -17.22 -8.29 28.87
CA LEU A 18 -17.65 -7.57 27.68
C LEU A 18 -16.91 -6.23 27.52
N ASP A 19 -16.76 -5.46 28.60
CA ASP A 19 -16.00 -4.20 28.59
C ASP A 19 -14.51 -4.43 28.28
N HIS A 20 -13.96 -5.58 28.67
CA HIS A 20 -12.59 -5.97 28.33
C HIS A 20 -12.49 -6.34 26.85
N LEU A 21 -13.39 -7.19 26.35
CA LEU A 21 -13.45 -7.57 24.94
C LEU A 21 -13.62 -6.35 24.03
N GLU A 22 -14.50 -5.40 24.36
CA GLU A 22 -14.66 -4.17 23.57
C GLU A 22 -13.34 -3.39 23.46
N ARG A 23 -12.60 -3.26 24.57
CA ARG A 23 -11.31 -2.56 24.59
C ARG A 23 -10.27 -3.26 23.73
N VAL A 24 -10.18 -4.59 23.83
CA VAL A 24 -9.24 -5.39 23.03
C VAL A 24 -9.60 -5.28 21.55
N LEU A 25 -10.86 -5.53 21.18
CA LEU A 25 -11.34 -5.42 19.80
C LEU A 25 -11.10 -4.03 19.22
N ARG A 26 -11.35 -2.97 19.99
CA ARG A 26 -11.10 -1.59 19.54
C ARG A 26 -9.60 -1.32 19.37
N ALA A 27 -8.75 -1.89 20.21
CA ALA A 27 -7.30 -1.76 20.07
C ALA A 27 -6.78 -2.51 18.84
N ASP A 28 -7.21 -3.75 18.63
CA ASP A 28 -6.84 -4.57 17.48
C ASP A 28 -7.27 -3.91 16.17
N LEU A 29 -8.54 -3.47 16.06
CA LEU A 29 -9.02 -2.79 14.86
C LEU A 29 -8.23 -1.51 14.56
N ARG A 30 -7.82 -0.76 15.58
CA ARG A 30 -6.98 0.43 15.39
C ARG A 30 -5.59 0.06 14.89
N ALA A 31 -5.00 -1.02 15.43
CA ALA A 31 -3.70 -1.51 14.99
C ALA A 31 -3.76 -2.01 13.55
N GLU A 32 -4.78 -2.79 13.18
CA GLU A 32 -4.99 -3.27 11.81
C GLU A 32 -5.17 -2.11 10.83
N ILE A 33 -6.02 -1.12 11.14
CA ILE A 33 -6.21 0.06 10.30
C ILE A 33 -4.90 0.85 10.14
N ALA A 34 -4.11 0.98 11.21
CA ALA A 34 -2.81 1.64 11.14
C ALA A 34 -1.82 0.87 10.26
N GLY A 35 -1.80 -0.47 10.37
CA GLY A 35 -1.01 -1.36 9.52
C GLY A 35 -1.37 -1.21 8.05
N LEU A 36 -2.66 -1.35 7.72
CA LEU A 36 -3.18 -1.19 6.35
C LEU A 36 -2.84 0.20 5.77
N ARG A 37 -2.93 1.26 6.56
CA ARG A 37 -2.56 2.61 6.13
C ARG A 37 -1.06 2.73 5.81
N ALA A 38 -0.21 2.10 6.62
CA ALA A 38 1.23 2.09 6.39
C ALA A 38 1.58 1.31 5.11
N GLU A 39 1.01 0.12 4.94
CA GLU A 39 1.19 -0.71 3.73
C GLU A 39 0.73 0.03 2.47
N PHE A 40 -0.42 0.70 2.53
CA PHE A 40 -0.92 1.51 1.42
C PHE A 40 0.04 2.66 1.11
N HIS A 41 0.50 3.40 2.11
CA HIS A 41 1.43 4.51 1.90
C HIS A 41 2.76 4.04 1.27
N GLN A 42 3.29 2.91 1.75
CA GLN A 42 4.50 2.30 1.20
C GLN A 42 4.30 1.86 -0.25
N SER A 43 3.19 1.16 -0.54
CA SER A 43 2.89 0.66 -1.89
C SER A 43 2.69 1.81 -2.88
N PHE A 44 1.97 2.86 -2.49
CA PHE A 44 1.81 4.06 -3.31
C PHE A 44 3.12 4.83 -3.50
N GLY A 45 3.95 4.90 -2.47
CA GLY A 45 5.29 5.48 -2.57
C GLY A 45 6.15 4.76 -3.60
N ALA A 46 6.23 3.43 -3.50
CA ALA A 46 6.98 2.58 -4.41
C ALA A 46 6.48 2.71 -5.86
N PHE A 47 5.16 2.65 -6.06
CA PHE A 47 4.55 2.81 -7.39
C PHE A 47 4.88 4.17 -8.03
N ARG A 48 4.84 5.25 -7.24
CA ARG A 48 5.21 6.58 -7.73
C ARG A 48 6.69 6.64 -8.14
N ASP A 49 7.57 6.03 -7.36
CA ASP A 49 9.00 5.99 -7.65
C ASP A 49 9.29 5.18 -8.92
N GLU A 50 8.57 4.09 -9.14
CA GLU A 50 8.61 3.29 -10.37
C GLU A 50 8.20 4.10 -11.60
N ILE A 51 7.06 4.81 -11.56
CA ILE A 51 6.65 5.73 -12.65
C ILE A 51 7.72 6.77 -12.95
N HIS A 52 8.33 7.36 -11.92
CA HIS A 52 9.39 8.34 -12.12
C HIS A 52 10.65 7.71 -12.73
N ALA A 53 10.98 6.47 -12.36
CA ALA A 53 12.10 5.73 -12.95
C ALA A 53 11.85 5.41 -14.43
N ASP A 54 10.67 4.89 -14.77
CA ASP A 54 10.27 4.57 -16.13
C ASP A 54 10.26 5.81 -17.03
N ARG A 55 9.71 6.93 -16.53
CA ARG A 55 9.72 8.18 -17.27
C ARG A 55 11.14 8.66 -17.56
N ARG A 56 12.06 8.58 -16.59
CA ARG A 56 13.47 8.92 -16.80
C ARG A 56 14.16 7.97 -17.78
N ALA A 57 13.82 6.69 -17.76
CA ALA A 57 14.35 5.71 -18.69
C ALA A 57 13.88 6.00 -20.12
N ALA A 58 12.58 6.20 -20.31
CA ALA A 58 11.98 6.55 -21.60
C ALA A 58 12.55 7.87 -22.16
N GLN A 59 12.72 8.89 -21.32
CA GLN A 59 13.36 10.15 -21.72
C GLN A 59 14.81 9.94 -22.18
N ARG A 60 15.60 9.14 -21.46
CA ARG A 60 16.97 8.82 -21.86
C ARG A 60 17.03 8.06 -23.18
N GLN A 61 16.15 7.09 -23.38
CA GLN A 61 16.04 6.34 -24.63
C GLN A 61 15.69 7.26 -25.80
N MET A 62 14.70 8.15 -25.62
CA MET A 62 14.31 9.11 -26.65
C MET A 62 15.48 10.05 -27.01
N LEU A 63 16.19 10.59 -26.01
CA LEU A 63 17.37 11.44 -26.25
C LEU A 63 18.45 10.69 -27.01
N PHE A 64 18.72 9.43 -26.65
CA PHE A 64 19.69 8.61 -27.35
C PHE A 64 19.31 8.40 -28.82
N VAL A 65 18.05 8.04 -29.09
CA VAL A 65 17.54 7.87 -30.47
C VAL A 65 17.65 9.18 -31.26
N LEU A 66 17.30 10.32 -30.66
CA LEU A 66 17.41 11.63 -31.32
C LEU A 66 18.87 11.98 -31.65
N VAL A 67 19.80 11.74 -30.73
CA VAL A 67 21.24 11.98 -30.97
C VAL A 67 21.76 11.09 -32.10
N VAL A 68 21.43 9.80 -32.08
CA VAL A 68 21.84 8.86 -33.15
C VAL A 68 21.26 9.27 -34.50
N ALA A 69 19.98 9.65 -34.55
CA ALA A 69 19.34 10.12 -35.78
C ALA A 69 19.99 11.40 -36.30
N PHE A 70 20.30 12.35 -35.40
CA PHE A 70 20.96 13.60 -35.75
C PHE A 70 22.37 13.38 -36.28
N VAL A 71 23.18 12.55 -35.62
CA VAL A 71 24.54 12.21 -36.09
C VAL A 71 24.48 11.51 -37.46
N SER A 72 23.55 10.57 -37.63
CA SER A 72 23.36 9.89 -38.92
C SER A 72 23.00 10.87 -40.05
N LEU A 73 22.12 11.84 -39.77
CA LEU A 73 21.75 12.90 -40.71
C LEU A 73 22.95 13.78 -41.07
N LEU A 74 23.75 14.20 -40.08
CA LEU A 74 24.95 14.99 -40.31
C LEU A 74 25.97 14.25 -41.19
N VAL A 75 26.19 12.96 -40.93
CA VAL A 75 27.10 12.12 -41.74
C VAL A 75 26.58 12.02 -43.18
N ALA A 76 25.28 11.75 -43.36
CA ALA A 76 24.68 11.64 -44.68
C ALA A 76 24.86 12.94 -45.50
N VAL A 77 24.62 14.10 -44.89
CA VAL A 77 24.82 15.42 -45.51
C VAL A 77 26.29 15.72 -45.81
N ALA A 78 27.22 15.25 -44.98
CA ALA A 78 28.65 15.44 -45.23
C ALA A 78 29.17 14.57 -46.39
N THR A 79 28.52 13.44 -46.68
CA THR A 79 28.88 12.51 -47.76
C THR A 79 28.12 12.74 -49.08
N SER A 80 27.08 13.59 -49.09
CA SER A 80 26.32 13.99 -50.28
C SER A 80 26.95 15.18 -51.00
#